data_AF-A0A662BE74-F1
#
_entry.id   AF-A0A662BE74-F1
#
_cell.length_a   1.000
_cell.length_b   1.000
_cell.length_c   1.000
_cell.angle_alpha   90.00
_cell.angle_beta   90.00
_cell.angle_gamma   90.00
#
_symmetry.space_group_name_H-M   'P 1'
#
loop_
_entity.id
_entity.type
_entity.pdbx_description
1 polymer ?
#
loop_
_entity_poly.entity_id
_entity_poly.type
_entity_poly.pdbx_seq_one_letter_code
_entity_poly.pdbx_strand_id
1 'polypeptide(L)'
;SLQGNQTLGNITYEEAMDLFQLPKTLGQYESVDVVVSSGRFGPYIRFDKMFVSLAKGENPMSTDIDRAIELIEAKREADAPVAEYEDLPVQKGVGRFGPFIKWNNMFINVNKKYNFDNLTYDDIVELIETKKQKEIDKVVHNWKEEGIRVEKARWGRHNILQGKVKIEIPKTIDAPALTLDEVKDIIAKNAPKKKVAKKRVTKKKKK
;
A
#
# COMPACT_ATOMS: atom_id res chain seq x y z
N SER A 1 5.39 -3.24 21.57
CA SER A 1 3.93 -2.96 21.48
C SER A 1 3.20 -4.11 22.17
N LEU A 2 2.05 -3.85 22.80
CA LEU A 2 1.17 -4.92 23.29
C LEU A 2 0.78 -5.84 22.12
N GLN A 3 0.73 -7.15 22.37
CA GLN A 3 0.23 -8.13 21.41
C GLN A 3 -1.31 -8.09 21.33
N GLY A 4 -1.89 -8.72 20.31
CA GLY A 4 -3.31 -8.56 19.98
C GLY A 4 -4.31 -8.96 21.07
N ASN A 5 -3.92 -9.84 22.00
CA ASN A 5 -4.71 -10.29 23.15
C ASN A 5 -4.39 -9.55 24.46
N GLN A 6 -3.37 -8.68 24.46
CA GLN A 6 -2.90 -7.96 25.64
C GLN A 6 -3.50 -6.56 25.69
N THR A 7 -3.90 -6.15 26.89
CA THR A 7 -4.44 -4.85 27.26
C THR A 7 -3.71 -4.35 28.50
N LEU A 8 -3.79 -3.05 28.78
CA LEU A 8 -3.17 -2.47 29.98
C LEU A 8 -3.72 -3.07 31.29
N GLY A 9 -4.91 -3.69 31.26
CA GLY A 9 -5.56 -4.25 32.45
C GLY A 9 -5.30 -5.74 32.69
N ASN A 10 -4.78 -6.48 31.70
CA ASN A 10 -4.59 -7.94 31.82
C ASN A 10 -3.15 -8.41 31.59
N ILE A 11 -2.23 -7.54 31.15
CA ILE A 11 -0.83 -7.91 30.96
C ILE A 11 -0.15 -8.14 32.31
N THR A 12 0.61 -9.23 32.42
CA THR A 12 1.43 -9.49 33.62
C THR A 12 2.74 -8.72 33.58
N TYR A 13 3.40 -8.56 34.73
CA TYR A 13 4.71 -7.91 34.79
C TYR A 13 5.76 -8.63 33.92
N GLU A 14 5.77 -9.96 33.96
CA GLU A 14 6.68 -10.81 33.20
C GLU A 14 6.46 -10.62 31.70
N GLU A 15 5.20 -10.71 31.25
CA GLU A 15 4.84 -10.47 29.85
C GLU A 15 5.20 -9.05 29.39
N ALA A 16 5.02 -8.04 30.25
CA ALA A 16 5.42 -6.68 29.94
C ALA A 16 6.93 -6.56 29.77
N MET A 17 7.71 -7.23 30.63
CA MET A 17 9.17 -7.23 30.56
C MET A 17 9.68 -7.88 29.27
N ASP A 18 9.06 -8.97 28.83
CA ASP A 18 9.38 -9.64 27.58
C ASP A 18 9.19 -8.72 26.37
N LEU A 19 8.14 -7.89 26.36
CA LEU A 19 7.90 -6.96 25.26
C LEU A 19 8.98 -5.89 25.12
N PHE A 20 9.69 -5.53 26.20
CA PHE A 20 10.81 -4.59 26.15
C PHE A 20 12.06 -5.19 25.51
N GLN A 21 12.15 -6.51 25.39
CA GLN A 21 13.25 -7.18 24.70
C GLN A 21 13.12 -7.08 23.17
N LEU A 22 11.96 -6.64 22.65
CA LEU A 22 11.75 -6.41 21.22
C LEU A 22 12.08 -4.96 20.84
N PRO A 23 12.79 -4.71 19.72
CA PRO A 23 13.24 -5.68 18.71
C PRO A 23 14.44 -6.53 19.17
N LYS A 24 14.38 -7.84 18.88
CA LYS A 24 15.43 -8.82 19.22
C LYS A 24 16.14 -9.27 17.96
N THR A 25 17.47 -9.22 17.94
CA THR A 25 18.28 -9.76 16.84
C THR A 25 18.46 -11.26 17.03
N LEU A 26 18.08 -12.05 16.04
CA LEU A 26 18.18 -13.52 16.06
C LEU A 26 19.55 -14.02 15.55
N GLY A 27 20.21 -13.21 14.72
CA GLY A 27 21.53 -13.47 14.16
C GLY A 27 21.66 -12.86 12.76
N GLN A 28 22.54 -13.42 11.94
CA GLN A 28 22.76 -12.98 10.57
C GLN A 28 22.47 -14.10 9.58
N TYR A 29 21.81 -13.75 8.48
CA TYR A 29 21.60 -14.61 7.32
C TYR A 29 22.05 -13.81 6.08
N GLU A 30 22.87 -14.41 5.22
CA GLU A 30 23.46 -13.73 4.05
C GLU A 30 24.14 -12.37 4.36
N SER A 31 24.81 -12.28 5.51
CA SER A 31 25.44 -11.03 6.02
C SER A 31 24.46 -9.89 6.36
N VAL A 32 23.17 -10.20 6.51
CA VAL A 32 22.12 -9.26 6.90
C VAL A 32 21.54 -9.69 8.24
N ASP A 33 21.34 -8.74 9.14
CA ASP A 33 20.72 -9.01 10.45
C ASP A 33 19.26 -9.44 10.30
N VAL A 34 18.91 -10.54 10.95
CA VAL A 34 17.54 -11.04 11.08
C VAL A 34 17.01 -10.57 12.42
N VAL A 35 15.97 -9.73 12.40
CA VAL A 35 15.44 -9.08 13.61
C VAL A 35 13.96 -9.40 13.77
N VAL A 36 13.57 -9.94 14.93
CA VAL A 36 12.16 -10.13 15.27
C VAL A 36 11.63 -8.93 16.05
N SER A 37 10.43 -8.47 15.71
CA SER A 37 9.78 -7.32 16.35
C SER A 37 8.26 -7.44 16.34
N SER A 38 7.58 -6.51 17.01
CA SER A 38 6.12 -6.46 17.10
C SER A 38 5.59 -5.08 16.73
N GLY A 39 4.74 -5.03 15.69
CA GLY A 39 4.20 -3.80 15.12
C GLY A 39 2.67 -3.76 15.10
N ARG A 40 2.11 -2.76 14.41
CA ARG A 40 0.64 -2.54 14.32
C ARG A 40 -0.12 -3.75 13.75
N PHE A 41 0.50 -4.53 12.87
CA PHE A 41 -0.12 -5.67 12.19
C PHE A 41 0.22 -7.02 12.83
N GLY A 42 0.85 -7.01 14.01
CA GLY A 42 1.32 -8.22 14.71
C GLY A 42 2.84 -8.37 14.71
N PRO A 43 3.33 -9.50 15.23
CA PRO A 43 4.74 -9.84 15.23
C PRO A 43 5.26 -10.14 13.82
N TYR A 44 6.50 -9.74 13.54
CA TYR A 44 7.13 -9.90 12.24
C TYR A 44 8.65 -10.05 12.37
N ILE A 45 9.24 -10.69 11.36
CA ILE A 45 10.68 -10.72 11.11
C ILE A 45 11.00 -9.61 10.11
N ARG A 46 12.03 -8.83 10.43
CA ARG A 46 12.65 -7.85 9.54
C ARG A 46 13.96 -8.43 9.03
N PHE A 47 14.11 -8.40 7.71
CA PHE A 47 15.30 -8.85 7.02
C PHE A 47 15.58 -7.89 5.85
N ASP A 48 16.63 -7.08 5.96
CA ASP A 48 16.90 -5.93 5.06
C ASP A 48 15.64 -5.05 4.85
N LYS A 49 15.06 -5.04 3.64
CA LYS A 49 13.83 -4.32 3.26
C LYS A 49 12.57 -5.19 3.37
N MET A 50 12.73 -6.48 3.64
CA MET A 50 11.65 -7.45 3.73
C MET A 50 11.08 -7.49 5.14
N PHE A 51 9.75 -7.58 5.20
CA PHE A 51 8.99 -7.76 6.43
C PHE A 51 8.15 -9.03 6.28
N VAL A 52 8.45 -10.06 7.07
CA VAL A 52 7.73 -11.34 7.06
C VAL A 52 6.88 -11.43 8.31
N SER A 53 5.56 -11.51 8.15
CA SER A 53 4.67 -11.65 9.31
C SER A 53 4.80 -13.05 9.91
N LEU A 54 4.85 -13.14 11.24
CA LEU A 54 4.73 -14.40 11.96
C LEU A 54 3.27 -14.89 11.91
N ALA A 55 3.05 -16.19 12.08
CA ALA A 55 1.71 -16.75 12.06
C ALA A 55 0.87 -16.21 13.23
N LYS A 56 -0.45 -16.20 13.06
CA LYS A 56 -1.34 -15.72 14.12
C LYS A 56 -1.21 -16.60 15.36
N GLY A 57 -0.79 -16.02 16.48
CA GLY A 57 -0.59 -16.72 17.75
C GLY A 57 0.85 -17.21 17.97
N GLU A 58 1.73 -17.06 16.98
CA GLU A 58 3.16 -17.36 17.15
C GLU A 58 3.83 -16.30 18.03
N ASN A 59 4.59 -16.75 19.04
CA ASN A 59 5.25 -15.85 19.98
C ASN A 59 6.58 -15.35 19.38
N PRO A 60 6.77 -14.03 19.19
CA PRO A 60 8.02 -13.47 18.66
C PRO A 60 9.25 -13.76 19.55
N MET A 61 9.05 -14.00 20.84
CA MET A 61 10.15 -14.28 21.78
C MET A 61 10.75 -15.66 21.60
N SER A 62 9.93 -16.63 21.18
CA SER A 62 10.33 -18.02 20.94
C SER A 62 10.77 -18.29 19.50
N THR A 63 10.70 -17.29 18.61
CA THR A 63 11.20 -17.41 17.23
C THR A 63 12.72 -17.52 17.25
N ASP A 64 13.26 -18.56 16.61
CA ASP A 64 14.68 -18.77 16.38
C ASP A 64 15.09 -18.34 14.96
N ILE A 65 16.40 -18.38 14.70
CA ILE A 65 16.94 -17.98 13.39
C ILE A 65 16.52 -18.93 12.27
N ASP A 66 16.44 -20.24 12.53
CA ASP A 66 16.08 -21.24 11.52
C ASP A 66 14.64 -21.07 11.05
N ARG A 67 13.71 -20.89 11.99
CA ARG A 67 12.32 -20.53 11.70
C ARG A 67 12.22 -19.22 10.94
N ALA A 68 13.06 -18.25 11.29
CA ALA A 68 13.05 -16.97 10.60
C ALA A 68 13.54 -17.10 9.14
N ILE A 69 14.57 -17.91 8.89
CA ILE A 69 15.08 -18.21 7.55
C ILE A 69 14.00 -18.92 6.71
N GLU A 70 13.32 -19.93 7.26
CA GLU A 70 12.22 -20.63 6.59
C GLU A 70 11.13 -19.65 6.11
N LEU A 71 10.73 -18.73 6.97
CA LEU A 71 9.72 -17.71 6.65
C LEU A 71 10.22 -16.71 5.60
N ILE A 72 11.50 -16.32 5.65
CA ILE A 72 12.13 -15.45 4.65
C ILE A 72 12.16 -16.12 3.28
N GLU A 73 12.57 -17.39 3.21
CA GLU A 73 12.64 -18.17 1.97
C GLU A 73 11.23 -18.40 1.38
N ALA A 74 10.27 -18.78 2.22
CA ALA A 74 8.87 -18.94 1.79
C ALA A 74 8.29 -17.63 1.23
N LYS A 75 8.65 -16.49 1.82
CA LYS A 75 8.25 -15.18 1.29
C LYS A 75 8.95 -14.84 -0.03
N ARG A 76 10.26 -15.13 -0.16
CA ARG A 76 11.01 -14.93 -1.41
C ARG A 76 10.40 -15.73 -2.55
N GLU A 77 10.04 -16.98 -2.30
CA GLU A 77 9.37 -17.84 -3.28
C GLU A 77 7.98 -17.31 -3.66
N ALA A 78 7.21 -16.85 -2.68
CA ALA A 78 5.90 -16.26 -2.93
C ALA A 78 5.96 -14.93 -3.71
N ASP A 79 6.99 -14.12 -3.46
CA ASP A 79 7.24 -12.86 -4.16
C ASP A 79 8.04 -13.06 -5.47
N ALA A 80 8.43 -14.30 -5.81
CA ALA A 80 9.18 -14.59 -7.03
C ALA A 80 8.34 -14.24 -8.27
N PRO A 81 8.96 -13.65 -9.31
CA PRO A 81 8.26 -13.39 -10.57
C PRO A 81 7.83 -14.70 -11.22
N VAL A 82 6.56 -14.79 -11.62
CA VAL A 82 6.03 -15.91 -12.41
C VAL A 82 6.16 -15.70 -13.91
N ALA A 83 6.36 -14.45 -14.33
CA ALA A 83 6.60 -14.04 -15.69
C ALA A 83 7.26 -12.65 -15.69
N GLU A 84 7.71 -12.21 -16.85
CA GLU A 84 8.14 -10.83 -17.11
C GLU A 84 7.32 -10.26 -18.26
N TYR A 85 6.92 -9.00 -18.15
CA TYR A 85 6.17 -8.30 -19.19
C TYR A 85 6.63 -6.84 -19.26
N GLU A 86 7.01 -6.38 -20.45
CA GLU A 86 7.64 -5.05 -20.67
C GLU A 86 8.82 -4.80 -19.72
N ASP A 87 9.73 -5.79 -19.58
CA ASP A 87 10.90 -5.76 -18.70
C ASP A 87 10.59 -5.56 -17.20
N LEU A 88 9.34 -5.80 -16.82
CA LEU A 88 8.86 -5.69 -15.44
C LEU A 88 8.36 -7.04 -14.91
N PRO A 89 8.69 -7.40 -13.66
CA PRO A 89 8.28 -8.68 -13.09
C PRO A 89 6.79 -8.73 -12.82
N VAL A 90 6.20 -9.89 -13.08
CA VAL A 90 4.81 -10.23 -12.72
C VAL A 90 4.84 -11.18 -11.54
N GLN A 91 4.19 -10.82 -10.43
CA GLN A 91 4.08 -11.66 -9.22
C GLN A 91 2.65 -12.18 -9.09
N LYS A 92 2.47 -13.46 -8.69
CA LYS A 92 1.14 -14.00 -8.34
C LYS A 92 0.91 -13.91 -6.84
N GLY A 93 -0.34 -13.77 -6.41
CA GLY A 93 -0.67 -13.77 -4.98
C GLY A 93 -2.15 -13.92 -4.70
N VAL A 94 -2.49 -14.16 -3.43
CA VAL A 94 -3.87 -14.25 -2.94
C VAL A 94 -4.08 -13.21 -1.85
N GLY A 95 -5.11 -12.37 -2.01
CA GLY A 95 -5.45 -11.33 -1.05
C GLY A 95 -6.91 -11.42 -0.57
N ARG A 96 -7.34 -10.44 0.22
CA ARG A 96 -8.74 -10.36 0.73
C ARG A 96 -9.81 -10.30 -0.36
N PHE A 97 -9.43 -9.96 -1.60
CA PHE A 97 -10.32 -9.84 -2.75
C PHE A 97 -10.18 -11.03 -3.73
N GLY A 98 -9.50 -12.10 -3.32
CA GLY A 98 -9.23 -13.26 -4.15
C GLY A 98 -7.84 -13.22 -4.81
N PRO A 99 -7.60 -14.12 -5.78
CA PRO A 99 -6.34 -14.23 -6.49
C PRO A 99 -6.06 -13.01 -7.37
N PHE A 100 -4.79 -12.65 -7.48
CA PHE A 100 -4.36 -11.51 -8.28
C PHE A 100 -2.96 -11.75 -8.87
N ILE A 101 -2.68 -11.03 -9.95
CA ILE A 101 -1.31 -10.77 -10.41
C ILE A 101 -0.94 -9.32 -10.10
N LYS A 102 0.34 -9.08 -9.79
CA LYS A 102 0.89 -7.76 -9.53
C LYS A 102 1.94 -7.46 -10.58
N TRP A 103 1.76 -6.34 -11.29
CA TRP A 103 2.66 -5.87 -12.34
C TRP A 103 2.70 -4.34 -12.34
N ASN A 104 3.88 -3.73 -12.44
CA ASN A 104 4.07 -2.28 -12.44
C ASN A 104 3.29 -1.53 -11.32
N ASN A 105 3.36 -2.07 -10.09
CA ASN A 105 2.62 -1.58 -8.93
C ASN A 105 1.08 -1.61 -9.04
N MET A 106 0.53 -2.22 -10.10
CA MET A 106 -0.89 -2.50 -10.26
C MET A 106 -1.23 -3.90 -9.75
N PHE A 107 -2.39 -4.02 -9.10
CA PHE A 107 -2.97 -5.29 -8.70
C PHE A 107 -4.13 -5.61 -9.64
N ILE A 108 -4.03 -6.73 -10.34
CA ILE A 108 -4.99 -7.18 -11.34
C ILE A 108 -5.65 -8.45 -10.82
N ASN A 109 -6.96 -8.39 -10.56
CA ASN A 109 -7.72 -9.53 -10.06
C ASN A 109 -7.84 -10.60 -11.15
N VAL A 110 -7.57 -11.85 -10.80
CA VAL A 110 -7.74 -13.01 -11.67
C VAL A 110 -9.12 -13.59 -11.40
N ASN A 111 -10.03 -13.42 -12.36
CA ASN A 111 -11.40 -13.92 -12.23
C ASN A 111 -11.47 -15.45 -12.47
N LYS A 112 -12.64 -16.05 -12.18
CA LYS A 112 -12.85 -17.51 -12.28
C LYS A 112 -12.76 -18.10 -13.70
N LYS A 113 -12.66 -17.27 -14.76
CA LYS A 113 -12.43 -17.72 -16.14
C LYS A 113 -11.05 -18.38 -16.27
N TYR A 114 -10.08 -17.95 -15.46
CA TYR A 114 -8.69 -18.39 -15.53
C TYR A 114 -8.37 -19.43 -14.46
N ASN A 115 -7.45 -20.34 -14.78
CA ASN A 115 -6.86 -21.22 -13.78
C ASN A 115 -5.70 -20.49 -13.09
N PHE A 116 -5.92 -20.01 -11.86
CA PHE A 116 -4.91 -19.25 -11.12
C PHE A 116 -3.63 -20.03 -10.85
N ASP A 117 -3.74 -21.34 -10.59
CA ASP A 117 -2.58 -22.18 -10.25
C ASP A 117 -1.70 -22.44 -11.48
N ASN A 118 -2.31 -22.44 -12.67
CA ASN A 118 -1.66 -22.69 -13.96
C ASN A 118 -1.94 -21.56 -14.96
N LEU A 119 -1.67 -20.31 -14.57
CA LEU A 119 -1.79 -19.17 -15.49
C LEU A 119 -0.75 -19.28 -16.60
N THR A 120 -1.21 -19.23 -17.86
CA THR A 120 -0.30 -19.17 -19.01
C THR A 120 0.25 -17.76 -19.19
N TYR A 121 1.33 -17.64 -19.96
CA TYR A 121 1.88 -16.32 -20.31
C TYR A 121 0.85 -15.45 -21.06
N ASP A 122 0.09 -16.05 -21.97
CA ASP A 122 -0.95 -15.34 -22.73
C ASP A 122 -2.08 -14.83 -21.83
N ASP A 123 -2.49 -15.61 -20.82
CA ASP A 123 -3.47 -15.16 -19.82
C ASP A 123 -2.96 -13.94 -19.04
N ILE A 124 -1.68 -13.96 -18.66
CA ILE A 124 -1.03 -12.86 -17.94
C ILE A 124 -1.03 -11.59 -18.80
N VAL A 125 -0.63 -11.71 -20.07
CA VAL A 125 -0.63 -10.60 -21.03
C VAL A 125 -2.04 -10.05 -21.23
N GLU A 126 -3.05 -10.92 -21.44
CA GLU A 126 -4.45 -10.51 -21.60
C GLU A 126 -4.94 -9.72 -20.38
N LEU A 127 -4.65 -10.21 -19.17
CA LEU A 127 -5.03 -9.56 -17.91
C LEU A 127 -4.36 -8.18 -17.76
N ILE A 128 -3.07 -8.07 -18.09
CA ILE A 128 -2.31 -6.82 -18.03
C ILE A 128 -2.82 -5.82 -19.05
N GLU A 129 -2.95 -6.21 -20.32
CA GLU A 129 -3.42 -5.33 -21.40
C GLU A 129 -4.86 -4.86 -21.16
N THR A 130 -5.74 -5.76 -20.72
CA THR A 130 -7.11 -5.39 -20.34
C THR A 130 -7.12 -4.35 -19.22
N LYS A 131 -6.21 -4.48 -18.23
CA LYS A 131 -6.10 -3.49 -17.15
C LYS A 131 -5.53 -2.17 -17.65
N LYS A 132 -4.47 -2.19 -18.49
CA LYS A 132 -3.88 -0.99 -19.10
C LYS A 132 -4.92 -0.21 -19.89
N GLN A 133 -5.67 -0.89 -20.77
CA GLN A 133 -6.73 -0.25 -21.56
C GLN A 133 -7.80 0.37 -20.66
N LYS A 134 -8.23 -0.32 -19.59
CA LYS A 134 -9.19 0.24 -18.63
C LYS A 134 -8.67 1.50 -17.91
N GLU A 135 -7.38 1.57 -17.57
CA GLU A 135 -6.80 2.79 -16.99
C GLU A 135 -6.68 3.91 -18.02
N ILE A 136 -6.37 3.59 -19.28
CA ILE A 136 -6.38 4.56 -20.40
C ILE A 136 -7.79 5.13 -20.60
N ASP A 137 -8.80 4.26 -20.74
CA ASP A 137 -10.20 4.64 -20.97
C ASP A 137 -10.81 5.46 -19.82
N LYS A 138 -10.23 5.33 -18.63
CA LYS A 138 -10.63 6.09 -17.44
C LYS A 138 -10.14 7.54 -17.52
N VAL A 139 -9.02 7.82 -18.18
CA VAL A 139 -8.48 9.17 -18.32
C VAL A 139 -9.27 9.92 -19.39
N VAL A 140 -9.83 11.07 -19.02
CA VAL A 140 -10.54 11.97 -19.93
C VAL A 140 -9.60 13.06 -20.42
N HIS A 141 -8.86 13.69 -19.51
CA HIS A 141 -7.86 14.71 -19.82
C HIS A 141 -6.57 14.46 -19.04
N ASN A 142 -5.43 14.75 -19.66
CA ASN A 142 -4.11 14.57 -19.02
C ASN A 142 -3.15 15.71 -19.42
N TRP A 143 -3.12 16.77 -18.63
CA TRP A 143 -2.20 17.89 -18.81
C TRP A 143 -0.92 17.64 -18.01
N LYS A 144 0.04 16.98 -18.67
CA LYS A 144 1.30 16.53 -18.04
C LYS A 144 2.13 17.67 -17.45
N GLU A 145 2.22 18.81 -18.15
CA GLU A 145 3.02 19.97 -17.73
C GLU A 145 2.51 20.57 -16.41
N GLU A 146 1.20 20.54 -16.20
CA GLU A 146 0.55 21.11 -15.01
C GLU A 146 0.34 20.07 -13.90
N GLY A 147 0.63 18.80 -14.19
CA GLY A 147 0.36 17.67 -13.31
C GLY A 147 -1.13 17.47 -13.00
N ILE A 148 -2.01 17.88 -13.91
CA ILE A 148 -3.47 17.82 -13.75
C ILE A 148 -4.02 16.69 -14.60
N ARG A 149 -4.89 15.87 -14.02
CA ARG A 149 -5.57 14.78 -14.72
C ARG A 149 -7.05 14.73 -14.37
N VAL A 150 -7.91 14.51 -15.36
CA VAL A 150 -9.34 14.28 -15.19
C VAL A 150 -9.63 12.82 -15.50
N GLU A 151 -10.26 12.13 -14.57
CA GLU A 151 -10.55 10.70 -14.67
C GLU A 151 -12.05 10.42 -14.43
N LYS A 152 -12.61 9.43 -15.11
CA LYS A 152 -13.95 8.89 -14.82
C LYS A 152 -13.98 8.36 -13.38
N ALA A 153 -15.02 8.73 -12.65
CA ALA A 153 -15.30 8.26 -11.30
C ALA A 153 -16.49 7.29 -11.32
N ARG A 154 -16.97 6.90 -10.13
CA ARG A 154 -18.16 6.04 -10.03
C ARG A 154 -19.42 6.82 -10.35
N TRP A 155 -20.44 6.11 -10.83
CA TRP A 155 -21.79 6.64 -11.07
C TRP A 155 -21.84 7.84 -12.04
N GLY A 156 -20.99 7.82 -13.07
CA GLY A 156 -20.94 8.85 -14.12
C GLY A 156 -20.35 10.20 -13.66
N ARG A 157 -19.74 10.26 -12.47
CA ARG A 157 -19.00 11.43 -11.99
C ARG A 157 -17.57 11.44 -12.55
N HIS A 158 -16.83 12.51 -12.31
CA HIS A 158 -15.42 12.59 -12.69
C HIS A 158 -14.57 13.09 -11.51
N ASN A 159 -13.27 12.79 -11.53
CA ASN A 159 -12.31 13.26 -10.54
C ASN A 159 -11.25 14.12 -11.23
N ILE A 160 -10.96 15.28 -10.66
CA ILE A 160 -9.77 16.08 -10.98
C ILE A 160 -8.70 15.70 -9.95
N LEU A 161 -7.50 15.36 -10.45
CA LEU A 161 -6.34 14.98 -9.66
C LEU A 161 -5.21 15.97 -9.93
N GLN A 162 -4.63 16.52 -8.86
CA GLN A 162 -3.38 17.31 -8.91
C GLN A 162 -2.54 17.03 -7.67
N GLY A 163 -1.46 16.27 -7.81
CA GLY A 163 -0.63 15.82 -6.69
C GLY A 163 -1.44 15.04 -5.65
N LYS A 164 -1.59 15.59 -4.43
CA LYS A 164 -2.40 14.99 -3.34
C LYS A 164 -3.87 15.45 -3.34
N VAL A 165 -4.22 16.42 -4.18
CA VAL A 165 -5.58 16.97 -4.27
C VAL A 165 -6.40 16.08 -5.20
N LYS A 166 -7.57 15.65 -4.72
CA LYS A 166 -8.57 14.93 -5.48
C LYS A 166 -9.92 15.59 -5.27
N ILE A 167 -10.51 16.09 -6.35
CA ILE A 167 -11.81 16.78 -6.34
C ILE A 167 -12.77 15.98 -7.20
N GLU A 168 -13.89 15.54 -6.63
CA GLU A 168 -14.96 14.89 -7.38
C GLU A 168 -15.91 15.95 -7.96
N ILE A 169 -16.14 15.91 -9.27
CA ILE A 169 -17.09 16.77 -9.97
C ILE A 169 -18.37 15.99 -10.30
N PRO A 170 -19.55 16.63 -10.17
CA PRO A 170 -20.83 15.97 -10.42
C PRO A 170 -21.00 15.59 -11.89
N LYS A 171 -21.87 14.61 -12.14
CA LYS A 171 -22.21 14.13 -13.50
C LYS A 171 -22.87 15.19 -14.41
N THR A 172 -23.29 16.32 -13.82
CA THR A 172 -23.90 17.45 -14.55
C THR A 172 -22.86 18.29 -15.29
N ILE A 173 -21.58 18.17 -14.94
CA ILE A 173 -20.48 18.85 -15.62
C ILE A 173 -19.94 17.91 -16.69
N ASP A 174 -19.90 18.40 -17.94
CA ASP A 174 -19.35 17.66 -19.07
C ASP A 174 -17.81 17.65 -19.02
N ALA A 175 -17.24 16.59 -18.43
CA ALA A 175 -15.81 16.49 -18.23
C ALA A 175 -14.99 16.48 -19.54
N PRO A 176 -15.41 15.79 -20.62
CA PRO A 176 -14.77 15.89 -21.93
C PRO A 176 -14.62 17.32 -22.47
N ALA A 177 -15.58 18.21 -22.20
CA ALA A 177 -15.56 19.59 -22.69
C ALA A 177 -14.72 20.55 -21.82
N LEU A 178 -14.28 20.13 -20.63
CA LEU A 178 -13.52 20.99 -19.71
C LEU A 178 -12.17 21.40 -20.29
N THR A 179 -11.90 22.71 -20.24
CA THR A 179 -10.61 23.29 -20.58
C THR A 179 -9.65 23.27 -19.39
N LEU A 180 -8.35 23.47 -19.65
CA LEU A 180 -7.33 23.54 -18.61
C LEU A 180 -7.62 24.67 -17.60
N ASP A 181 -8.04 25.84 -18.08
CA ASP A 181 -8.28 27.00 -17.24
C ASP A 181 -9.48 26.80 -16.32
N GLU A 182 -10.57 26.21 -16.83
CA GLU A 182 -11.73 25.85 -16.01
C GLU A 182 -11.37 24.82 -14.92
N VAL A 183 -10.52 23.84 -15.24
CA VAL A 183 -10.05 22.86 -14.26
C VAL A 183 -9.17 23.52 -13.20
N LYS A 184 -8.27 24.44 -13.59
CA LYS A 184 -7.46 25.23 -12.66
C LYS A 184 -8.34 26.07 -11.73
N ASP A 185 -9.40 26.67 -12.25
CA ASP A 185 -10.37 27.43 -11.46
C ASP A 185 -11.12 26.55 -10.46
N ILE A 186 -11.54 25.35 -10.86
CA ILE A 186 -12.19 24.38 -9.96
C ILE A 186 -11.23 23.98 -8.84
N ILE A 187 -9.95 23.74 -9.16
CA ILE A 187 -8.93 23.43 -8.15
C ILE A 187 -8.73 24.60 -7.19
N ALA A 188 -8.59 25.83 -7.71
CA ALA A 188 -8.39 27.03 -6.89
C ALA A 188 -9.56 27.28 -5.93
N LYS A 189 -10.81 27.06 -6.38
CA LYS A 189 -12.02 27.18 -5.55
C LYS A 189 -12.10 26.12 -4.45
N ASN A 190 -11.55 24.92 -4.68
CA ASN A 190 -11.56 23.81 -3.73
C ASN A 190 -10.29 23.73 -2.87
N ALA A 191 -9.30 24.61 -3.10
CA ALA A 191 -8.11 24.67 -2.27
C ALA A 191 -8.48 24.96 -0.81
N PRO A 192 -7.83 24.31 0.17
CA PRO A 192 -8.12 24.56 1.58
C PRO A 192 -7.89 26.05 1.88
N LYS A 193 -8.94 26.75 2.33
CA LYS A 193 -8.83 28.17 2.73
C LYS A 193 -7.62 28.31 3.65
N LYS A 194 -6.61 29.09 3.24
CA LYS A 194 -5.45 29.43 4.08
C LYS A 194 -6.00 29.89 5.43
N LYS A 195 -5.79 29.07 6.48
CA LYS A 195 -6.09 29.50 7.86
C LYS A 195 -5.19 30.71 8.11
N VAL A 196 -5.78 31.91 8.22
CA VAL A 196 -5.07 33.09 8.69
C VAL A 196 -4.49 32.72 10.05
N ALA A 197 -3.16 32.65 10.15
CA ALA A 197 -2.49 32.30 11.39
C ALA A 197 -2.91 33.34 12.45
N LYS A 198 -3.67 32.92 13.46
CA LYS A 198 -4.00 33.79 14.61
C LYS A 198 -2.68 34.27 15.21
N LYS A 199 -2.42 35.57 15.15
CA LYS A 199 -1.29 36.23 15.81
C LYS A 199 -1.25 35.76 17.27
N ARG A 200 -0.19 35.04 17.63
CA ARG A 200 0.03 34.52 18.97
C ARG A 200 0.31 35.73 19.87
N VAL A 201 -0.65 36.11 20.72
CA VAL A 201 -0.45 37.17 21.72
C VAL A 201 0.60 36.68 22.72
N THR A 202 1.78 37.27 22.70
CA THR A 202 2.86 36.98 23.66
C THR A 202 2.46 37.49 25.04
N LYS A 203 2.19 36.58 25.98
CA LYS A 203 2.01 36.92 27.40
C LYS A 203 3.32 37.52 27.94
N LYS A 204 3.26 38.78 28.39
CA LYS A 204 4.34 39.43 29.15
C LYS A 204 4.66 38.62 30.40
N LYS A 205 5.92 38.22 30.58
CA LYS A 205 6.45 37.72 31.86
C LYS A 205 6.31 38.83 32.91
N LYS A 206 5.61 38.55 34.01
CA LYS A 206 5.70 39.39 35.21
C LYS A 206 7.09 39.18 35.83
N LYS A 207 7.74 40.31 36.15
CA LYS A 207 8.95 40.36 36.98
C LYS A 207 8.64 39.92 38.40
#